data_AF-A0A7C5Q9T8-F1
#
_entry.id   AF-A0A7C5Q9T8-F1
#
_cell.length_a   1.000
_cell.length_b   1.000
_cell.length_c   1.000
_cell.angle_alpha   90.00
_cell.angle_beta   90.00
_cell.angle_gamma   90.00
#
_symmetry.space_group_name_H-M   'P 1'
#
loop_
_entity.id
_entity.type
_entity.pdbx_description
1 polymer ?
#
loop_
_entity_poly.entity_id
_entity_poly.type
_entity_poly.pdbx_seq_one_letter_code
_entity_poly.pdbx_strand_id
1 'polypeptide(L)'
;MPAKLKLTKKEKEEFKNLLLEKKNSIVRKLSQFYNESKEIETDTALDLVDKAETSYTKEFLLGLTDSEREQLALIDQALERLQKDEFGLCLICHKEIGKKRLKIIPWAPYCIECQEKKEGESREK
;
A
#
# COMPACT_ATOMS: atom_id res chain seq x y z
N MET A 1 -13.98 -22.04 -13.40
CA MET A 1 -13.17 -20.81 -13.60
C MET A 1 -13.68 -19.78 -12.59
N PRO A 2 -12.87 -19.31 -11.62
CA PRO A 2 -13.37 -18.39 -10.61
C PRO A 2 -13.77 -17.05 -11.25
N ALA A 3 -14.91 -16.52 -10.80
CA ALA A 3 -15.50 -15.30 -11.33
C ALA A 3 -14.55 -14.12 -11.09
N LYS A 4 -14.23 -13.37 -12.16
CA LYS A 4 -13.48 -12.12 -12.06
C LYS A 4 -14.41 -11.03 -11.54
N LEU A 5 -13.95 -10.28 -10.55
CA LEU A 5 -14.60 -9.06 -10.07
C LEU A 5 -14.59 -8.03 -11.21
N LYS A 6 -15.69 -7.94 -11.95
CA LYS A 6 -15.81 -6.99 -13.07
C LYS A 6 -15.91 -5.56 -12.52
N LEU A 7 -14.77 -4.90 -12.41
CA LEU A 7 -14.68 -3.49 -12.06
C LEU A 7 -14.90 -2.62 -13.29
N THR A 8 -15.78 -1.63 -13.17
CA THR A 8 -15.92 -0.58 -14.17
C THR A 8 -14.70 0.34 -14.19
N LYS A 9 -14.48 1.08 -15.28
CA LYS A 9 -13.40 2.08 -15.36
C LYS A 9 -13.47 3.09 -14.21
N LYS A 10 -14.68 3.54 -13.86
CA LYS A 10 -14.91 4.46 -12.74
C LYS A 10 -14.51 3.84 -11.40
N GLU A 11 -14.94 2.61 -11.11
CA GLU A 11 -14.55 1.92 -9.87
C GLU A 11 -13.02 1.71 -9.79
N LYS A 12 -12.36 1.36 -10.90
CA LYS A 12 -10.89 1.25 -10.91
C LYS A 12 -10.22 2.56 -10.55
N GLU A 13 -10.71 3.67 -11.09
CA GLU A 13 -10.16 5.00 -10.81
C GLU A 13 -10.40 5.42 -9.36
N GLU A 14 -11.57 5.11 -8.79
CA GLU A 14 -11.86 5.30 -7.36
C GLU A 14 -10.86 4.52 -6.49
N PHE A 15 -10.66 3.22 -6.76
CA PHE A 15 -9.70 2.41 -6.00
C PHE A 15 -8.26 2.86 -6.19
N LYS A 16 -7.88 3.30 -7.40
CA LYS A 16 -6.56 3.89 -7.67
C LYS A 16 -6.33 5.12 -6.81
N ASN A 17 -7.30 6.02 -6.75
CA ASN A 17 -7.21 7.25 -5.96
C ASN A 17 -7.11 6.93 -4.47
N LEU A 18 -7.89 5.98 -3.97
CA LEU A 18 -7.80 5.51 -2.57
C LEU A 18 -6.42 4.92 -2.24
N LEU A 19 -5.85 4.11 -3.14
CA LEU A 19 -4.51 3.54 -2.98
C LEU A 19 -3.43 4.63 -2.96
N LEU A 20 -3.50 5.60 -3.88
CA LEU A 20 -2.56 6.72 -3.94
C LEU A 20 -2.68 7.64 -2.74
N GLU A 21 -3.89 7.94 -2.27
CA GLU A 21 -4.12 8.71 -1.06
C GLU A 21 -3.47 8.02 0.14
N LYS A 22 -3.63 6.70 0.26
CA LYS A 22 -3.01 5.95 1.35
C LYS A 22 -1.48 5.91 1.25
N LYS A 23 -0.92 5.75 0.04
CA LYS A 23 0.52 5.84 -0.21
C LYS A 23 1.06 7.20 0.22
N ASN A 24 0.41 8.28 -0.22
CA ASN A 24 0.77 9.64 0.14
C ASN A 24 0.64 9.90 1.64
N SER A 25 -0.33 9.29 2.33
CA SER A 25 -0.45 9.41 3.79
C SER A 25 0.75 8.81 4.51
N ILE A 26 1.24 7.64 4.08
CA ILE A 26 2.45 7.01 4.65
C ILE A 26 3.68 7.88 4.37
N VAL A 27 3.82 8.37 3.12
CA VAL A 27 4.93 9.25 2.72
C VAL A 27 4.94 10.55 3.52
N ARG A 28 3.77 11.19 3.71
CA ARG A 28 3.64 12.43 4.47
C ARG A 28 4.01 12.28 5.93
N LYS A 29 3.64 11.16 6.57
CA LYS A 29 4.04 10.88 7.95
C LYS A 29 5.56 10.92 8.11
N LEU A 30 6.27 10.35 7.14
CA LEU A 30 7.73 10.39 7.11
C LEU A 30 8.28 11.79 6.89
N SER A 31 7.75 12.52 5.91
CA SER A 31 8.16 13.91 5.70
C SER A 31 7.91 14.79 6.93
N GLN A 32 6.81 14.54 7.66
CA GLN A 32 6.52 15.23 8.91
C GLN A 32 7.50 14.82 10.01
N PHE A 33 7.78 13.53 10.17
CA PHE A 33 8.78 13.03 11.14
C PHE A 33 10.16 13.64 10.89
N TYR A 34 10.59 13.68 9.62
CA TYR A 34 11.83 14.32 9.20
C TYR A 34 11.79 15.84 9.46
N ASN A 35 10.70 16.53 9.17
CA ASN A 35 10.60 17.98 9.43
C ASN A 35 10.56 18.32 10.93
N GLU A 36 9.89 17.53 11.76
CA GLU A 36 9.88 17.68 13.22
C GLU A 36 11.27 17.38 13.82
N SER A 37 12.00 16.42 13.27
CA SER A 37 13.41 16.17 13.66
C SER A 37 14.39 17.19 13.06
N LYS A 38 13.98 17.95 12.05
CA LYS A 38 14.77 18.98 11.35
C LYS A 38 14.60 20.39 11.93
N GLU A 39 13.80 20.59 12.98
CA GLU A 39 13.96 21.77 13.86
C GLU A 39 15.34 21.82 14.54
N ILE A 40 16.19 20.80 14.34
CA ILE A 40 17.60 20.76 14.75
C ILE A 40 18.60 21.07 13.60
N GLU A 41 18.23 21.03 12.31
CA GLU A 41 19.19 21.40 11.24
C GLU A 41 18.53 21.93 9.95
N THR A 42 18.79 23.21 9.68
CA THR A 42 18.19 24.07 8.66
C THR A 42 18.41 23.63 7.19
N ASP A 43 17.45 24.01 6.33
CA ASP A 43 17.67 24.43 4.92
C ASP A 43 17.94 23.40 3.81
N THR A 44 17.19 22.30 3.71
CA THR A 44 17.23 21.43 2.49
C THR A 44 15.87 20.97 1.96
N ALA A 45 14.76 21.61 2.34
CA ALA A 45 13.42 21.12 2.02
C ALA A 45 12.91 21.46 0.60
N LEU A 46 13.57 22.35 -0.14
CA LEU A 46 13.06 22.87 -1.42
C LEU A 46 13.63 22.22 -2.68
N ASP A 47 14.62 21.32 -2.56
CA ASP A 47 15.26 20.64 -3.72
C ASP A 47 14.90 19.13 -3.82
N LEU A 48 13.98 18.65 -2.97
CA LEU A 48 13.63 17.23 -2.79
C LEU A 48 12.69 16.63 -3.84
N VAL A 49 12.23 17.42 -4.81
CA VAL A 49 11.28 16.92 -5.82
C VAL A 49 11.99 16.20 -6.97
N ASP A 50 13.28 16.47 -7.23
CA ASP A 50 13.96 15.94 -8.44
C ASP A 50 15.37 15.34 -8.23
N LYS A 51 15.94 15.32 -7.02
CA LYS A 51 17.31 14.81 -6.80
C LYS A 51 17.45 13.91 -5.58
N ALA A 52 17.11 12.62 -5.74
CA ALA A 52 17.77 11.44 -5.11
C ALA A 52 16.84 10.21 -5.08
N GLU A 53 16.53 9.59 -6.22
CA GLU A 53 15.65 8.41 -6.22
C GLU A 53 16.23 7.17 -5.52
N THR A 54 17.54 7.07 -5.26
CA THR A 54 18.16 5.83 -4.72
C THR A 54 18.64 5.93 -3.27
N SER A 55 19.23 7.05 -2.86
CA SER A 55 19.75 7.20 -1.48
C SER A 55 18.66 7.65 -0.51
N TYR A 56 17.79 8.58 -0.92
CA TYR A 56 16.70 9.07 -0.08
C TYR A 56 15.61 8.02 0.11
N THR A 57 15.30 7.22 -0.92
CA THR A 57 14.40 6.07 -0.78
C THR A 57 14.89 5.06 0.25
N LYS A 58 16.20 4.85 0.38
CA LYS A 58 16.75 3.95 1.40
C LYS A 58 16.60 4.52 2.81
N GLU A 59 16.96 5.78 3.04
CA GLU A 59 16.77 6.42 4.35
C GLU A 59 15.29 6.55 4.74
N PHE A 60 14.45 6.93 3.76
CA PHE A 60 13.00 6.94 3.88
C PHE A 60 12.45 5.56 4.28
N LEU A 61 12.90 4.49 3.59
CA LEU A 61 12.49 3.13 3.92
C LEU A 61 12.95 2.73 5.32
N LEU A 62 14.12 3.16 5.79
CA LEU A 62 14.62 2.87 7.14
C LEU A 62 13.79 3.56 8.24
N GLY A 63 13.25 4.75 7.97
CA GLY A 63 12.40 5.48 8.92
C GLY A 63 10.97 4.94 9.08
N LEU A 64 10.53 4.01 8.22
CA LEU A 64 9.24 3.34 8.38
C LEU A 64 9.29 2.24 9.43
N THR A 65 8.13 1.91 9.99
CA THR A 65 7.95 0.62 10.67
C THR A 65 7.89 -0.52 9.65
N ASP A 66 8.17 -1.76 10.08
CA ASP A 66 8.03 -2.93 9.19
C ASP A 66 6.61 -3.06 8.61
N SER A 67 5.60 -2.73 9.42
CA SER A 67 4.20 -2.73 8.99
C SER A 67 3.91 -1.69 7.91
N GLU A 68 4.52 -0.50 7.98
CA GLU A 68 4.34 0.53 6.95
C GLU A 68 5.09 0.21 5.66
N ARG A 69 6.29 -0.38 5.76
CA ARG A 69 7.02 -0.92 4.60
C ARG A 69 6.20 -2.00 3.90
N GLU A 70 5.67 -2.95 4.67
CA GLU A 70 4.79 -3.99 4.14
C GLU A 70 3.54 -3.38 3.50
N GLN A 71 2.91 -2.40 4.17
CA GLN A 71 1.73 -1.73 3.64
C GLN A 71 2.01 -1.01 2.31
N LEU A 72 3.14 -0.30 2.17
CA LEU A 72 3.54 0.31 0.90
C LEU A 72 3.72 -0.73 -0.20
N ALA A 73 4.43 -1.83 0.10
CA ALA A 73 4.60 -2.92 -0.85
C ALA A 73 3.24 -3.50 -1.29
N LEU A 74 2.30 -3.66 -0.37
CA LEU A 74 0.95 -4.13 -0.67
C LEU A 74 0.16 -3.13 -1.53
N ILE A 75 0.32 -1.83 -1.29
CA ILE A 75 -0.30 -0.77 -2.10
C ILE A 75 0.26 -0.80 -3.53
N ASP A 76 1.57 -0.90 -3.69
CA ASP A 76 2.20 -0.96 -5.02
C ASP A 76 1.77 -2.22 -5.78
N GLN A 77 1.72 -3.38 -5.11
CA GLN A 77 1.18 -4.60 -5.70
C GLN A 77 -0.31 -4.47 -6.05
N ALA A 78 -1.10 -3.72 -5.27
CA ALA A 78 -2.51 -3.50 -5.56
C ALA A 78 -2.70 -2.59 -6.79
N LEU A 79 -1.86 -1.58 -6.95
CA LEU A 79 -1.84 -0.72 -8.14
C LEU A 79 -1.46 -1.52 -9.40
N GLU A 80 -0.47 -2.41 -9.31
CA GLU A 80 -0.09 -3.30 -10.41
C GLU A 80 -1.23 -4.24 -10.79
N ARG A 81 -1.90 -4.85 -9.79
CA ARG A 81 -3.08 -5.70 -10.02
C ARG A 81 -4.24 -4.94 -10.64
N LEU A 82 -4.39 -3.66 -10.32
CA LEU A 82 -5.39 -2.78 -10.94
C LEU A 82 -5.09 -2.56 -12.43
N GLN A 83 -3.82 -2.45 -12.82
CA GLN A 83 -3.41 -2.36 -14.22
C GLN A 83 -3.59 -3.67 -14.99
N LYS A 84 -3.38 -4.81 -14.31
CA LYS A 84 -3.51 -6.16 -14.89
C LYS A 84 -4.93 -6.73 -14.90
N ASP A 85 -5.93 -5.97 -14.44
CA ASP A 85 -7.31 -6.43 -14.28
C ASP A 85 -7.49 -7.64 -13.33
N GLU A 86 -6.59 -7.75 -12.34
CA GLU A 86 -6.57 -8.78 -11.30
C GLU A 86 -6.93 -8.22 -9.92
N PHE A 87 -7.28 -6.94 -9.83
CA PHE A 87 -7.66 -6.29 -8.59
C PHE A 87 -8.92 -6.90 -7.99
N GLY A 88 -8.89 -7.10 -6.67
CA GLY A 88 -9.99 -7.71 -5.93
C GLY A 88 -10.02 -9.24 -6.00
N LEU A 89 -8.96 -9.89 -6.45
CA LEU A 89 -8.77 -11.34 -6.33
C LEU A 89 -7.78 -11.67 -5.21
N CYS A 90 -8.08 -12.70 -4.43
CA CYS A 90 -7.20 -13.22 -3.40
C CYS A 90 -6.01 -13.93 -4.03
N LEU A 91 -4.79 -13.59 -3.60
CA LEU A 91 -3.55 -14.19 -4.12
C LEU A 91 -3.36 -15.68 -3.77
N ILE A 92 -4.13 -16.21 -2.81
CA ILE A 92 -4.03 -17.61 -2.36
C ILE A 92 -5.09 -18.45 -3.05
N CYS A 93 -6.37 -18.15 -2.81
CA CYS A 93 -7.48 -18.96 -3.29
C CYS A 93 -8.08 -18.48 -4.62
N HIS A 94 -7.60 -17.36 -5.16
CA HIS A 94 -8.11 -16.75 -6.40
C HIS A 94 -9.61 -16.43 -6.38
N LYS A 95 -10.23 -16.42 -5.19
CA LYS A 95 -11.61 -15.97 -4.98
C LYS A 95 -11.69 -14.45 -4.92
N GLU A 96 -12.87 -13.92 -5.20
CA GLU A 96 -13.20 -12.51 -5.06
C GLU A 96 -13.06 -12.02 -3.61
N ILE A 97 -12.38 -10.89 -3.44
CA ILE A 97 -12.32 -10.15 -2.17
C ILE A 97 -13.55 -9.24 -2.13
N GLY A 98 -14.34 -9.36 -1.06
CA GLY A 98 -15.59 -8.60 -0.94
C GLY A 98 -15.36 -7.09 -1.10
N LYS A 99 -16.18 -6.42 -1.93
CA LYS A 99 -16.08 -4.98 -2.19
C LYS A 99 -16.07 -4.14 -0.91
N LYS A 100 -16.82 -4.54 0.12
CA LYS A 100 -16.83 -3.87 1.43
C LYS A 100 -15.44 -3.85 2.07
N ARG A 101 -14.68 -4.94 1.98
CA ARG A 101 -13.30 -5.02 2.47
C ARG A 101 -12.37 -4.13 1.66
N LEU A 102 -12.46 -4.15 0.33
CA LEU A 102 -11.62 -3.31 -0.54
C LEU A 102 -11.90 -1.81 -0.38
N LYS A 103 -13.13 -1.43 0.00
CA LYS A 103 -13.45 -0.02 0.32
C LYS A 103 -12.78 0.47 1.60
N ILE A 104 -12.51 -0.42 2.55
CA ILE A 104 -11.87 -0.08 3.85
C ILE A 104 -10.36 -0.28 3.75
N ILE A 105 -9.94 -1.38 3.12
CA ILE A 105 -8.55 -1.82 2.98
C ILE A 105 -8.30 -2.17 1.50
N PRO A 106 -8.10 -1.17 0.62
CA PRO A 106 -7.96 -1.39 -0.81
C PRO A 106 -6.69 -2.14 -1.21
N TRP A 107 -5.65 -2.15 -0.36
CA TRP A 107 -4.41 -2.88 -0.59
C TRP A 107 -4.45 -4.36 -0.16
N ALA A 108 -5.60 -4.85 0.34
CA ALA A 108 -5.71 -6.21 0.87
C ALA A 108 -5.34 -7.28 -0.18
N PRO A 109 -4.30 -8.11 0.06
CA PRO A 109 -3.90 -9.18 -0.87
C PRO A 109 -4.76 -10.45 -0.78
N TYR A 110 -5.46 -10.64 0.34
CA TYR A 110 -6.15 -11.89 0.65
C TYR A 110 -7.63 -11.68 0.99
N CYS A 111 -8.45 -12.73 0.79
CA CYS A 111 -9.80 -12.79 1.34
C CYS A 111 -9.76 -13.01 2.86
N ILE A 112 -10.90 -12.88 3.54
CA ILE A 112 -10.97 -13.01 5.02
C ILE A 112 -10.53 -14.42 5.44
N GLU A 113 -11.07 -15.45 4.78
CA GLU A 113 -10.71 -16.86 5.06
C GLU A 113 -9.21 -17.13 4.94
N CYS A 114 -8.53 -16.57 3.94
CA CYS A 114 -7.09 -16.78 3.73
C CYS A 114 -6.23 -15.92 4.66
N GLN A 115 -6.73 -14.73 5.02
CA GLN A 115 -6.10 -13.86 6.02
C GLN A 115 -6.08 -14.56 7.38
N GLU A 116 -7.23 -15.08 7.83
CA GLU A 116 -7.39 -15.75 9.12
C GLU A 116 -6.49 -16.99 9.23
N LYS A 117 -6.38 -17.78 8.15
CA LYS A 117 -5.47 -18.93 8.10
C LYS A 117 -4.01 -18.53 8.30
N LYS A 118 -3.56 -17.49 7.58
CA LYS A 118 -2.18 -16.99 7.66
C LYS A 118 -1.87 -16.44 9.06
N GLU A 119 -2.81 -15.73 9.68
CA GLU A 119 -2.66 -15.20 11.04
C GLU A 119 -2.67 -16.31 12.10
N GLY A 120 -3.48 -17.37 11.91
CA GLY A 120 -3.45 -18.58 12.75
C GLY A 120 -2.09 -19.27 12.73
N GLU A 121 -1.55 -19.53 11.52
CA GLU A 121 -0.23 -20.17 11.35
C GLU A 121 0.92 -19.34 11.93
N SER A 122 0.77 -18.01 11.97
CA SER A 122 1.78 -17.10 12.53
C SER A 122 1.81 -17.08 14.05
N ARG A 123 0.72 -17.51 14.73
CA ARG A 123 0.61 -17.55 16.20
C ARG A 123 1.11 -18.86 16.81
N GLU A 124 1.28 -19.89 16.01
CA GLU A 124 1.76 -21.21 16.44
C GLU A 124 3.29 -21.39 16.27
N LYS A 125 4.00 -20.35 15.81
CA LYS A 125 5.47 -20.27 15.75
C LYS A 125 6.01 -19.38 16.84
#